data_AF-A0AAN9GLE3-F1
#
_entry.id   AF-A0AAN9GLE3-F1
#
_cell.length_a   1.000
_cell.length_b   1.000
_cell.length_c   1.000
_cell.angle_alpha   90.00
_cell.angle_beta   90.00
_cell.angle_gamma   90.00
#
_symmetry.space_group_name_H-M   'P 1'
#
loop_
_entity.id
_entity.type
_entity.pdbx_description
1 polymer ?
#
loop_
_entity_poly.entity_id
_entity_poly.type
_entity_poly.pdbx_seq_one_letter_code
_entity_poly.pdbx_strand_id
1 'polypeptide(L)'
;MVFKSITVVFCAVEFLFLFVRFSDTSVVDSSKQYSVEILVVVDPKAHQQWYSTVGGYTHSARMLNTQAVINQYVSALFAGMNVVLSSLKKYGIRLDVRILDIVQAETLVTPSKERTVVQGNVAIQEFAYWLRNNRYSGFDHAMLLTGFTVAAGTNTKAEGIAYMGSMCSESSISVVECKPSQNAALTAVHELGHSLNASHDGEYNCCNRTSSYVMSSVRSGTSPSRWVFSICSACSIKRQMGALIRENDCLSPNQTSTRAVRSPYLGQLYSPDQICQMSFGHGSYVCRSMYRDAEDYSKLCQTIWCSAGGTNCTTVVGTDGTVCGHGKRCLAGTCVYFTDGPTDVSDSCPLGDSPGPVSRGNTCSDVISASTRNCLTSYFHNACCRSCEALYTGNPACPYGDAASTCSLYHCLWGYADQCCATCSGQPTAEPTTDPY
;
A
#
# COMPACT_ATOMS: atom_id res chain seq x y z
N MET A 1 -59.31 -4.73 -10.38
CA MET A 1 -58.10 -5.57 -10.31
C MET A 1 -57.26 -5.23 -11.53
N VAL A 2 -56.50 -4.13 -11.51
CA VAL A 2 -55.09 -3.98 -11.06
C VAL A 2 -54.12 -4.85 -11.87
N PHE A 3 -53.41 -4.18 -12.79
CA PHE A 3 -52.15 -4.59 -13.39
C PHE A 3 -51.06 -4.77 -12.33
N LYS A 4 -50.18 -5.77 -12.49
CA LYS A 4 -48.77 -5.67 -12.09
C LYS A 4 -47.88 -6.75 -12.73
N SER A 5 -46.72 -6.29 -13.15
CA SER A 5 -45.58 -6.94 -13.80
C SER A 5 -44.97 -8.11 -13.03
N ILE A 6 -44.32 -9.01 -13.77
CA ILE A 6 -43.16 -9.77 -13.29
C ILE A 6 -42.05 -9.64 -14.33
N THR A 7 -41.02 -8.88 -13.95
CA THR A 7 -39.70 -8.83 -14.60
C THR A 7 -38.81 -9.81 -13.87
N VAL A 8 -38.35 -10.88 -14.53
CA VAL A 8 -37.23 -11.71 -14.04
C VAL A 8 -36.35 -12.10 -15.22
N VAL A 9 -35.17 -11.46 -15.25
CA VAL A 9 -33.82 -11.95 -15.57
C VAL A 9 -33.74 -13.24 -16.41
N PHE A 10 -33.20 -13.13 -17.63
CA PHE A 10 -32.56 -14.25 -18.32
C PHE A 10 -31.10 -13.91 -18.62
N CYS A 11 -30.22 -14.54 -17.85
CA CYS A 11 -28.85 -14.82 -18.24
C CYS A 11 -28.83 -16.30 -18.67
N ALA A 12 -28.14 -16.57 -19.78
CA ALA A 12 -27.69 -17.88 -20.27
C ALA A 12 -28.62 -18.67 -21.24
N VAL A 13 -28.12 -18.69 -22.49
CA VAL A 13 -28.11 -19.76 -23.52
C VAL A 13 -29.42 -20.15 -24.24
N GLU A 14 -29.54 -19.77 -25.53
CA GLU A 14 -29.79 -20.74 -26.61
C GLU A 14 -29.43 -20.18 -28.00
N PHE A 15 -28.84 -21.06 -28.82
CA PHE A 15 -28.35 -20.86 -30.18
C PHE A 15 -29.50 -20.70 -31.18
N LEU A 16 -29.49 -19.67 -32.05
CA LEU A 16 -29.84 -19.86 -33.47
C LEU A 16 -29.30 -18.73 -34.37
N PHE A 17 -28.55 -19.17 -35.38
CA PHE A 17 -27.89 -18.51 -36.49
C PHE A 17 -28.50 -17.20 -37.04
N LEU A 18 -27.73 -16.11 -36.95
CA LEU A 18 -27.62 -15.09 -38.00
C LEU A 18 -26.21 -14.48 -37.96
N PHE A 19 -25.51 -14.56 -39.10
CA PHE A 19 -24.12 -14.22 -39.31
C PHE A 19 -23.83 -12.73 -39.04
N VAL A 20 -23.08 -12.44 -37.98
CA VAL A 20 -21.92 -11.55 -38.05
C VAL A 20 -20.76 -12.30 -37.41
N ARG A 21 -19.84 -12.80 -38.24
CA ARG A 21 -18.52 -13.25 -37.76
C ARG A 21 -17.75 -12.01 -37.29
N PHE A 22 -17.97 -11.59 -36.05
CA PHE A 22 -16.86 -11.05 -35.28
C PHE A 22 -16.03 -12.27 -34.89
N SER A 23 -14.99 -12.54 -35.67
CA SER A 23 -13.92 -13.44 -35.31
C SER A 23 -13.34 -12.98 -33.96
N ASP A 24 -13.81 -13.61 -32.90
CA ASP A 24 -13.29 -13.47 -31.54
C ASP A 24 -11.95 -14.23 -31.44
N THR A 25 -11.00 -13.87 -32.29
CA THR A 25 -9.60 -14.25 -32.10
C THR A 25 -9.04 -13.23 -31.13
N SER A 26 -8.94 -13.59 -29.85
CA SER A 26 -8.24 -12.75 -28.88
C SER A 26 -6.81 -12.54 -29.36
N VAL A 27 -6.51 -11.36 -29.93
CA VAL A 27 -5.18 -10.97 -30.43
C VAL A 27 -4.15 -10.90 -29.30
N VAL A 28 -4.62 -10.72 -28.06
CA VAL A 28 -3.77 -10.74 -26.87
C VAL A 28 -3.35 -12.18 -26.58
N ASP A 29 -2.08 -12.48 -26.88
CA ASP A 29 -1.45 -13.76 -26.61
C ASP A 29 -1.09 -13.86 -25.13
N SER A 30 -1.73 -14.79 -24.42
CA SER A 30 -1.52 -14.98 -22.98
C SER A 30 -0.11 -15.45 -22.61
N SER A 31 0.68 -15.93 -23.58
CA SER A 31 2.07 -16.32 -23.37
C SER A 31 3.03 -15.13 -23.40
N LYS A 32 2.68 -14.05 -24.13
CA LYS A 32 3.51 -12.86 -24.32
C LYS A 32 3.38 -11.88 -23.16
N GLN A 33 4.48 -11.20 -22.84
CA GLN A 33 4.51 -10.10 -21.89
C GLN A 33 4.36 -8.78 -22.65
N TYR A 34 3.29 -8.05 -22.37
CA TYR A 34 3.08 -6.70 -22.85
C TYR A 34 3.55 -5.70 -21.81
N SER A 35 3.93 -4.50 -22.24
CA SER A 35 4.47 -3.46 -21.37
C SER A 35 3.93 -2.09 -21.77
N VAL A 36 3.72 -1.21 -20.78
CA VAL A 36 3.47 0.23 -21.01
C VAL A 36 4.71 1.00 -20.57
N GLU A 37 5.35 1.72 -21.47
CA GLU A 37 6.48 2.62 -21.18
C GLU A 37 5.95 3.99 -20.78
N ILE A 38 6.12 4.33 -19.50
CA ILE A 38 5.53 5.51 -18.89
C ILE A 38 6.57 6.61 -18.71
N LEU A 39 6.31 7.80 -19.26
CA LEU A 39 7.01 9.02 -18.90
C LEU A 39 6.45 9.55 -17.58
N VAL A 40 7.28 9.62 -16.54
CA VAL A 40 6.87 10.15 -15.24
C VAL A 40 7.29 11.61 -15.13
N VAL A 41 6.35 12.49 -14.83
CA VAL A 41 6.61 13.91 -14.59
C VAL A 41 6.28 14.23 -13.14
N VAL A 42 7.21 14.85 -12.42
CA VAL A 42 7.06 15.24 -11.02
C VAL A 42 6.92 16.75 -10.94
N ASP A 43 5.81 17.23 -10.37
CA ASP A 43 5.60 18.67 -10.21
C ASP A 43 6.43 19.27 -9.06
N PRO A 44 6.59 20.60 -9.00
CA PRO A 44 7.35 21.25 -7.95
C PRO A 44 6.86 20.95 -6.53
N LYS A 45 5.54 20.74 -6.36
CA LYS A 45 4.93 20.50 -5.05
C LYS A 45 5.26 19.10 -4.54
N ALA A 46 5.21 18.08 -5.40
CA ALA A 46 5.66 16.72 -5.11
C ALA A 46 7.15 16.72 -4.81
N HIS A 47 7.97 17.33 -5.69
CA HIS A 47 9.42 17.43 -5.48
C HIS A 47 9.76 18.05 -4.11
N GLN A 48 9.06 19.12 -3.72
CA GLN A 48 9.28 19.79 -2.44
C GLN A 48 9.08 18.87 -1.21
N GLN A 49 8.22 17.86 -1.30
CA GLN A 49 8.00 16.90 -0.22
C GLN A 49 9.31 16.20 0.16
N TRP A 50 10.06 15.69 -0.82
CA TRP A 50 11.35 15.04 -0.59
C TRP A 50 12.49 16.03 -0.40
N TYR A 51 12.49 17.15 -1.13
CA TYR A 51 13.53 18.16 -0.98
C TYR A 51 13.64 18.63 0.47
N SER A 52 12.50 18.79 1.15
CA SER A 52 12.45 19.24 2.55
C SER A 52 13.07 18.27 3.56
N THR A 53 13.13 16.97 3.25
CA THR A 53 13.60 15.92 4.16
C THR A 53 15.04 15.50 3.91
N VAL A 54 15.57 15.70 2.70
CA VAL A 54 16.95 15.34 2.38
C VAL A 54 17.95 16.41 2.80
N GLY A 55 19.08 15.97 3.34
CA GLY A 55 20.23 16.83 3.63
C GLY A 55 21.10 17.11 2.39
N GLY A 56 21.98 18.10 2.51
CA GLY A 56 22.97 18.43 1.48
C GLY A 56 23.69 19.73 1.83
N TYR A 57 25.03 19.73 1.77
CA TYR A 57 25.84 20.89 2.13
C TYR A 57 25.67 22.08 1.18
N THR A 58 25.29 21.83 -0.07
CA THR A 58 25.01 22.84 -1.10
C THR A 58 23.64 22.60 -1.73
N HIS A 59 23.07 23.62 -2.37
CA HIS A 59 21.81 23.49 -3.09
C HIS A 59 21.88 22.40 -4.18
N SER A 60 22.95 22.38 -4.99
CA SER A 60 23.16 21.37 -6.02
C SER A 60 23.26 19.96 -5.46
N ALA A 61 23.99 19.77 -4.35
CA ALA A 61 24.07 18.46 -3.69
C ALA A 61 22.70 18.00 -3.17
N ARG A 62 21.92 18.93 -2.59
CA ARG A 62 20.57 18.64 -2.11
C ARG A 62 19.62 18.28 -3.25
N MET A 63 19.71 18.95 -4.39
CA MET A 63 18.93 18.62 -5.60
C MET A 63 19.28 17.22 -6.12
N LEU A 64 20.56 16.86 -6.20
CA LEU A 64 20.99 15.51 -6.60
C LEU A 64 20.47 14.42 -5.64
N ASN A 65 20.55 14.67 -4.32
CA ASN A 65 20.01 13.77 -3.32
C ASN A 65 18.48 13.64 -3.43
N THR A 66 17.79 14.74 -3.71
CA THR A 66 16.32 14.74 -3.91
C THR A 66 15.95 13.89 -5.12
N GLN A 67 16.65 14.07 -6.25
CA GLN A 67 16.43 13.28 -7.46
C GLN A 67 16.67 11.78 -7.21
N ALA A 68 17.70 11.42 -6.45
CA ALA A 68 17.95 10.03 -6.09
C ALA A 68 16.80 9.40 -5.29
N VAL A 69 16.24 10.14 -4.32
CA VAL A 69 15.07 9.69 -3.54
C VAL A 69 13.83 9.59 -4.41
N ILE A 70 13.59 10.55 -5.31
CA ILE A 70 12.48 10.50 -6.28
C ILE A 70 12.60 9.26 -7.17
N ASN A 71 13.80 8.99 -7.71
CA ASN A 71 14.03 7.83 -8.57
C ASN A 71 13.75 6.51 -7.84
N GLN A 72 14.15 6.39 -6.56
CA GLN A 72 13.84 5.23 -5.73
C GLN A 72 12.35 5.11 -5.47
N TYR A 73 11.68 6.21 -5.12
CA TYR A 73 10.25 6.23 -4.88
C TYR A 73 9.45 5.83 -6.12
N VAL A 74 9.75 6.40 -7.29
CA VAL A 74 9.09 6.07 -8.55
C VAL A 74 9.32 4.60 -8.92
N SER A 75 10.53 4.08 -8.70
CA SER A 75 10.81 2.64 -8.91
C SER A 75 9.93 1.76 -8.01
N ALA A 76 9.80 2.11 -6.72
CA ALA A 76 8.94 1.38 -5.79
C ALA A 76 7.45 1.52 -6.08
N LEU A 77 7.01 2.69 -6.55
CA LEU A 77 5.65 2.94 -7.05
C LEU A 77 5.35 1.97 -8.20
N PHE A 78 6.21 1.91 -9.21
CA PHE A 78 6.06 1.03 -10.36
C PHE A 78 6.13 -0.46 -9.99
N ALA A 79 6.97 -0.83 -9.03
CA ALA A 79 6.99 -2.19 -8.47
C ALA A 79 5.62 -2.55 -7.87
N GLY A 80 5.01 -1.65 -7.09
CA GLY A 80 3.67 -1.82 -6.55
C GLY A 80 2.58 -1.85 -7.63
N MET A 81 2.68 -1.02 -8.66
CA MET A 81 1.78 -1.07 -9.81
C MET A 81 1.83 -2.44 -10.50
N ASN A 82 3.03 -2.98 -10.71
CA ASN A 82 3.23 -4.29 -11.32
C ASN A 82 2.68 -5.45 -10.48
N VAL A 83 2.66 -5.32 -9.15
CA VAL A 83 1.98 -6.27 -8.26
C VAL A 83 0.47 -6.30 -8.56
N VAL A 84 -0.17 -5.14 -8.66
CA VAL A 84 -1.61 -5.03 -8.93
C VAL A 84 -1.95 -5.52 -10.35
N LEU A 85 -1.17 -5.10 -11.36
CA LEU A 85 -1.33 -5.52 -12.75
C LEU A 85 -1.15 -7.03 -12.92
N SER A 86 -0.35 -7.69 -12.08
CA SER A 86 -0.21 -9.14 -12.09
C SER A 86 -1.52 -9.89 -11.86
N SER A 87 -2.50 -9.25 -11.21
CA SER A 87 -3.84 -9.83 -11.02
C SER A 87 -4.61 -10.05 -12.32
N LEU A 88 -4.20 -9.39 -13.42
CA LEU A 88 -4.76 -9.60 -14.77
C LEU A 88 -4.33 -10.94 -15.39
N LYS A 89 -3.26 -11.58 -14.89
CA LYS A 89 -2.75 -12.86 -15.42
C LYS A 89 -3.80 -13.95 -15.39
N LYS A 90 -4.68 -13.99 -14.38
CA LYS A 90 -5.78 -14.96 -14.30
C LYS A 90 -6.79 -14.85 -15.45
N TYR A 91 -6.80 -13.72 -16.16
CA TYR A 91 -7.65 -13.48 -17.33
C TYR A 91 -6.87 -13.60 -18.66
N GLY A 92 -5.64 -14.13 -18.59
CA GLY A 92 -4.78 -14.35 -19.75
C GLY A 92 -4.13 -13.06 -20.28
N ILE A 93 -3.90 -12.06 -19.43
CA ILE A 93 -3.24 -10.81 -19.78
C ILE A 93 -1.97 -10.69 -18.94
N ARG A 94 -0.81 -10.66 -19.57
CA ARG A 94 0.47 -10.39 -18.91
C ARG A 94 0.89 -8.97 -19.30
N LEU A 95 0.63 -8.03 -18.42
CA LEU A 95 0.91 -6.61 -18.61
C LEU A 95 1.74 -6.11 -17.43
N ASP A 96 2.78 -5.33 -17.72
CA ASP A 96 3.55 -4.57 -16.73
C ASP A 96 3.73 -3.13 -17.17
N VAL A 97 4.17 -2.28 -16.25
CA VAL A 97 4.60 -0.92 -16.52
C VAL A 97 6.12 -0.82 -16.37
N ARG A 98 6.72 0.02 -17.21
CA ARG A 98 8.14 0.32 -17.20
C ARG A 98 8.35 1.82 -17.21
N ILE A 99 9.46 2.25 -16.64
CA ILE A 99 9.82 3.67 -16.57
C ILE A 99 10.55 4.02 -17.86
N LEU A 100 9.98 4.92 -18.65
CA LEU A 100 10.65 5.50 -19.82
C LEU A 100 11.66 6.56 -19.38
N ASP A 101 11.20 7.54 -18.60
CA ASP A 101 12.03 8.58 -18.01
C ASP A 101 11.32 9.20 -16.80
N ILE A 102 12.09 9.91 -15.96
CA ILE A 102 11.59 10.65 -14.80
C ILE A 102 12.03 12.10 -14.94
N VAL A 103 11.08 12.99 -15.20
CA VAL A 103 11.31 14.40 -15.46
C VAL A 103 10.77 15.25 -14.31
N GLN A 104 11.56 16.22 -13.87
CA GLN A 104 11.08 17.25 -12.95
C GLN A 104 10.56 18.45 -13.75
N ALA A 105 9.32 18.85 -13.49
CA ALA A 105 8.78 20.09 -14.04
C ALA A 105 9.16 21.28 -13.16
N GLU A 106 9.65 22.37 -13.76
CA GLU A 106 9.95 23.62 -13.05
C GLU A 106 8.67 24.37 -12.65
N THR A 107 7.69 24.39 -13.55
CA THR A 107 6.34 24.92 -13.33
C THR A 107 5.34 23.99 -13.99
N LEU A 108 4.36 23.53 -13.21
CA LEU A 108 3.28 22.68 -13.71
C LEU A 108 2.11 22.74 -12.73
N VAL A 109 0.91 22.82 -13.31
CA VAL A 109 -0.39 22.94 -12.65
C VAL A 109 -0.61 24.24 -11.87
N THR A 110 -1.74 24.90 -12.13
CA THR A 110 -2.14 26.11 -11.39
C THR A 110 -3.00 25.72 -10.18
N PRO A 111 -2.55 26.01 -8.94
CA PRO A 111 -3.32 25.62 -7.76
C PRO A 111 -4.53 26.54 -7.53
N SER A 112 -5.51 26.04 -6.77
CA SER A 112 -6.64 26.83 -6.31
C SER A 112 -6.20 28.00 -5.41
N LYS A 113 -7.15 28.89 -5.05
CA LYS A 113 -6.89 30.00 -4.11
C LYS A 113 -6.27 29.52 -2.78
N GLU A 114 -6.58 28.30 -2.36
CA GLU A 114 -6.07 27.68 -1.12
C GLU A 114 -4.66 27.08 -1.27
N ARG A 115 -4.09 27.06 -2.49
CA ARG A 115 -2.73 26.61 -2.83
C ARG A 115 -2.41 25.14 -2.47
N THR A 116 -3.40 24.34 -2.16
CA THR A 116 -3.27 22.94 -1.74
C THR A 116 -4.05 21.97 -2.63
N VAL A 117 -4.99 22.49 -3.43
CA VAL A 117 -5.92 21.71 -4.25
C VAL A 117 -5.81 22.10 -5.71
N VAL A 118 -5.94 21.12 -6.61
CA VAL A 118 -6.03 21.31 -8.06
C VAL A 118 -7.28 20.61 -8.59
N GLN A 119 -7.98 21.23 -9.54
CA GLN A 119 -9.12 20.59 -10.20
C GLN A 119 -8.59 19.61 -11.25
N GLY A 120 -8.93 18.32 -11.14
CA GLY A 120 -8.36 17.27 -11.98
C GLY A 120 -8.55 17.52 -13.47
N ASN A 121 -9.74 18.00 -13.87
CA ASN A 121 -10.04 18.34 -15.27
C ASN A 121 -9.20 19.50 -15.82
N VAL A 122 -8.75 20.41 -14.96
CA VAL A 122 -7.85 21.51 -15.33
C VAL A 122 -6.40 21.00 -15.35
N ALA A 123 -5.99 20.30 -14.30
CA ALA A 123 -4.63 19.78 -14.16
C ALA A 123 -4.22 18.85 -15.32
N ILE A 124 -5.12 17.98 -15.78
CA ILE A 124 -4.85 17.08 -16.92
C ILE A 124 -4.70 17.85 -18.23
N GLN A 125 -5.44 18.96 -18.42
CA GLN A 125 -5.30 19.82 -19.60
C GLN A 125 -4.00 20.63 -19.57
N GLU A 126 -3.64 21.17 -18.41
CA GLU A 126 -2.36 21.86 -18.21
C GLU A 126 -1.19 20.91 -18.43
N PHE A 127 -1.32 19.64 -18.00
CA PHE A 127 -0.31 18.61 -18.22
C PHE A 127 -0.17 18.25 -19.71
N ALA A 128 -1.28 18.05 -20.44
CA ALA A 128 -1.25 17.86 -21.89
C ALA A 128 -0.56 19.03 -22.61
N TYR A 129 -0.89 20.27 -22.22
CA TYR A 129 -0.27 21.46 -22.78
C TYR A 129 1.24 21.53 -22.50
N TRP A 130 1.64 21.20 -21.27
CA TRP A 130 3.04 21.17 -20.87
C TRP A 130 3.85 20.13 -21.65
N LEU A 131 3.33 18.92 -21.84
CA LEU A 131 4.00 17.88 -22.63
C LEU A 131 4.25 18.33 -24.07
N ARG A 132 3.23 18.93 -24.70
CA ARG A 132 3.32 19.45 -26.08
C ARG A 132 4.33 20.59 -26.20
N ASN A 133 4.28 21.56 -25.29
CA ASN A 133 5.19 22.71 -25.31
C ASN A 133 6.65 22.31 -25.12
N ASN A 134 6.90 21.33 -24.26
CA ASN A 134 8.24 20.80 -24.00
C ASN A 134 8.64 19.69 -24.99
N ARG A 135 7.78 19.39 -25.98
CA ARG A 135 8.03 18.41 -27.07
C ARG A 135 8.32 16.98 -26.57
N TYR A 136 7.72 16.60 -25.45
CA TYR A 136 7.76 15.20 -25.01
C TYR A 136 6.88 14.34 -25.92
N SER A 137 7.42 13.21 -26.37
CA SER A 137 6.77 12.25 -27.26
C SER A 137 7.39 10.86 -27.09
N GLY A 138 6.86 9.84 -27.75
CA GLY A 138 7.43 8.47 -27.73
C GLY A 138 7.15 7.67 -26.46
N PHE A 139 6.26 8.14 -25.59
CA PHE A 139 5.73 7.38 -24.47
C PHE A 139 4.43 6.69 -24.86
N ASP A 140 4.15 5.53 -24.25
CA ASP A 140 2.85 4.88 -24.38
C ASP A 140 1.79 5.58 -23.52
N HIS A 141 2.24 6.08 -22.36
CA HIS A 141 1.47 6.84 -21.39
C HIS A 141 2.36 7.85 -20.67
N ALA A 142 1.83 9.01 -20.29
CA ALA A 142 2.53 9.96 -19.41
C ALA A 142 1.77 10.15 -18.09
N MET A 143 2.49 10.14 -16.98
CA MET A 143 1.92 10.23 -15.64
C MET A 143 2.50 11.42 -14.90
N LEU A 144 1.63 12.35 -14.50
CA LEU A 144 1.98 13.44 -13.60
C LEU A 144 1.79 13.02 -12.15
N LEU A 145 2.88 13.00 -11.38
CA LEU A 145 2.85 12.91 -9.93
C LEU A 145 2.77 14.31 -9.34
N THR A 146 1.63 14.63 -8.73
CA THR A 146 1.37 15.95 -8.16
C THR A 146 1.36 15.93 -6.65
N GLY A 147 2.01 16.92 -6.02
CA GLY A 147 1.96 17.07 -4.56
C GLY A 147 0.70 17.79 -4.05
N PHE A 148 -0.22 18.17 -4.95
CA PHE A 148 -1.50 18.78 -4.63
C PHE A 148 -2.59 17.74 -4.44
N THR A 149 -3.58 18.05 -3.60
CA THR A 149 -4.81 17.25 -3.53
C THR A 149 -5.59 17.44 -4.83
N VAL A 150 -5.89 16.34 -5.51
CA VAL A 150 -6.70 16.37 -6.73
C VAL A 150 -8.19 16.42 -6.34
N ALA A 151 -8.97 17.23 -7.05
CA ALA A 151 -10.40 17.38 -6.80
C ALA A 151 -11.23 17.24 -8.08
N ALA A 152 -12.42 16.66 -7.94
CA ALA A 152 -13.46 16.63 -8.97
C ALA A 152 -14.63 17.50 -8.49
N GLY A 153 -14.62 18.78 -8.89
CA GLY A 153 -15.58 19.76 -8.37
C GLY A 153 -15.32 20.04 -6.88
N THR A 154 -16.31 19.74 -6.04
CA THR A 154 -16.18 19.87 -4.58
C THR A 154 -15.63 18.62 -3.90
N ASN A 155 -15.49 17.50 -4.64
CA ASN A 155 -15.00 16.25 -4.09
C ASN A 155 -13.47 16.19 -4.13
N THR A 156 -12.83 16.29 -2.95
CA THR A 156 -11.38 16.17 -2.76
C THR A 156 -10.90 14.73 -2.53
N LYS A 157 -11.77 13.74 -2.74
CA LYS A 157 -11.40 12.31 -2.71
C LYS A 157 -11.02 11.77 -4.08
N ALA A 158 -11.02 12.60 -5.12
CA ALA A 158 -10.55 12.23 -6.43
C ALA A 158 -9.02 12.23 -6.40
N GLU A 159 -8.40 11.09 -6.06
CA GLU A 159 -6.95 10.98 -5.92
C GLU A 159 -6.19 10.96 -7.26
N GLY A 160 -6.92 10.90 -8.38
CA GLY A 160 -6.36 10.89 -9.73
C GLY A 160 -7.40 11.18 -10.82
N ILE A 161 -6.91 11.32 -12.05
CA ILE A 161 -7.73 11.43 -13.26
C ILE A 161 -6.94 10.97 -14.49
N ALA A 162 -7.62 10.32 -15.43
CA ALA A 162 -7.12 9.98 -16.76
C ALA A 162 -8.21 10.08 -17.82
N TYR A 163 -7.79 10.13 -19.08
CA TYR A 163 -8.72 9.97 -20.20
C TYR A 163 -9.02 8.48 -20.44
N MET A 164 -10.27 8.18 -20.81
CA MET A 164 -10.67 6.80 -21.14
C MET A 164 -10.19 6.38 -22.52
N GLY A 165 -9.67 5.16 -22.63
CA GLY A 165 -9.35 4.50 -23.90
C GLY A 165 -8.29 5.21 -24.74
N SER A 166 -7.44 6.02 -24.11
CA SER A 166 -6.46 6.87 -24.79
C SER A 166 -5.06 6.25 -24.87
N MET A 167 -4.86 5.03 -24.38
CA MET A 167 -3.57 4.32 -24.42
C MET A 167 -2.87 4.43 -25.79
N CYS A 168 -1.59 4.81 -25.79
CA CYS A 168 -0.77 5.00 -26.98
C CYS A 168 -1.23 6.11 -27.94
N SER A 169 -1.88 7.13 -27.39
CA SER A 169 -2.16 8.41 -28.07
C SER A 169 -1.53 9.57 -27.30
N GLU A 170 -1.48 10.76 -27.89
CA GLU A 170 -1.07 11.98 -27.18
C GLU A 170 -1.92 12.29 -25.94
N SER A 171 -3.17 11.79 -25.92
CA SER A 171 -4.08 11.92 -24.79
C SER A 171 -3.92 10.79 -23.77
N SER A 172 -2.93 9.91 -23.93
CA SER A 172 -2.60 8.89 -22.93
C SER A 172 -1.88 9.51 -21.75
N ILE A 173 -2.63 10.22 -20.91
CA ILE A 173 -2.08 10.92 -19.76
C ILE A 173 -2.93 10.69 -18.51
N SER A 174 -2.26 10.70 -17.37
CA SER A 174 -2.89 10.67 -16.04
C SER A 174 -2.27 11.70 -15.12
N VAL A 175 -3.07 12.18 -14.17
CA VAL A 175 -2.61 12.97 -13.02
C VAL A 175 -2.92 12.15 -11.77
N VAL A 176 -1.90 11.91 -10.94
CA VAL A 176 -1.99 11.08 -9.75
C VAL A 176 -1.47 11.87 -8.56
N GLU A 177 -2.28 11.93 -7.50
CA GLU A 177 -1.87 12.52 -6.25
C GLU A 177 -0.71 11.72 -5.63
N CYS A 178 0.42 12.39 -5.44
CA CYS A 178 1.62 11.84 -4.88
C CYS A 178 1.59 11.95 -3.36
N LYS A 179 1.00 10.92 -2.73
CA LYS A 179 1.15 10.62 -1.31
C LYS A 179 2.04 9.39 -1.17
N PRO A 180 3.18 9.45 -0.47
CA PRO A 180 4.12 8.33 -0.40
C PRO A 180 3.58 7.17 0.46
N SER A 181 2.64 6.43 -0.13
CA SER A 181 1.89 5.31 0.43
C SER A 181 1.49 4.38 -0.72
N GLN A 182 1.11 3.12 -0.43
CA GLN A 182 0.62 2.17 -1.45
C GLN A 182 -0.56 2.72 -2.25
N ASN A 183 -1.29 3.66 -1.65
CA ASN A 183 -2.44 4.32 -2.24
C ASN A 183 -2.11 4.97 -3.59
N ALA A 184 -0.93 5.58 -3.74
CA ALA A 184 -0.49 6.17 -5.00
C ALA A 184 -0.33 5.10 -6.10
N ALA A 185 0.17 3.90 -5.78
CA ALA A 185 0.29 2.81 -6.74
C ALA A 185 -1.09 2.31 -7.19
N LEU A 186 -2.03 2.15 -6.24
CA LEU A 186 -3.39 1.74 -6.55
C LEU A 186 -4.11 2.75 -7.43
N THR A 187 -3.96 4.04 -7.13
CA THR A 187 -4.54 5.14 -7.93
C THR A 187 -3.89 5.23 -9.31
N ALA A 188 -2.56 5.13 -9.40
CA ALA A 188 -1.87 5.09 -10.69
C ALA A 188 -2.35 3.94 -11.59
N VAL A 189 -2.54 2.73 -11.03
CA VAL A 189 -3.09 1.59 -11.80
C VAL A 189 -4.57 1.80 -12.15
N HIS A 190 -5.35 2.45 -11.29
CA HIS A 190 -6.74 2.83 -11.60
C HIS A 190 -6.81 3.77 -12.81
N GLU A 191 -6.01 4.84 -12.80
CA GLU A 191 -5.96 5.81 -13.90
C GLU A 191 -5.40 5.18 -15.20
N LEU A 192 -4.42 4.27 -15.07
CA LEU A 192 -3.96 3.46 -16.20
C LEU A 192 -5.07 2.54 -16.75
N GLY A 193 -5.92 2.00 -15.87
CA GLY A 193 -7.11 1.23 -16.23
C GLY A 193 -8.07 2.02 -17.11
N HIS A 194 -8.35 3.28 -16.76
CA HIS A 194 -9.13 4.19 -17.61
C HIS A 194 -8.48 4.36 -18.98
N SER A 195 -7.17 4.61 -19.02
CA SER A 195 -6.42 4.73 -20.29
C SER A 195 -6.51 3.47 -21.16
N LEU A 196 -6.57 2.29 -20.52
CA LEU A 196 -6.82 0.98 -21.14
C LEU A 196 -8.32 0.67 -21.35
N ASN A 197 -9.17 1.70 -21.31
CA ASN A 197 -10.60 1.65 -21.58
C ASN A 197 -11.44 0.85 -20.57
N ALA A 198 -10.97 0.68 -19.33
CA ALA A 198 -11.79 0.14 -18.26
C ALA A 198 -12.59 1.27 -17.58
N SER A 199 -13.91 1.23 -17.67
CA SER A 199 -14.79 2.09 -16.85
C SER A 199 -14.85 1.59 -15.41
N HIS A 200 -15.44 2.39 -14.51
CA HIS A 200 -15.64 1.95 -13.14
C HIS A 200 -16.50 0.69 -13.04
N ASP A 201 -16.25 -0.14 -12.04
CA ASP A 201 -17.10 -1.29 -11.75
C ASP A 201 -18.54 -0.85 -11.41
N GLY A 202 -19.52 -1.47 -12.05
CA GLY A 202 -20.94 -1.12 -11.92
C GLY A 202 -21.33 0.16 -12.66
N GLU A 203 -20.46 0.66 -13.53
CA GLU A 203 -20.73 1.74 -14.46
C GLU A 203 -20.64 1.20 -15.89
N TYR A 204 -21.79 1.07 -16.56
CA TYR A 204 -21.90 0.47 -17.90
C TYR A 204 -21.39 -0.99 -18.01
N ASN A 205 -21.28 -1.70 -16.88
CA ASN A 205 -20.89 -3.11 -16.82
C ASN A 205 -21.59 -3.84 -15.66
N CYS A 206 -21.48 -5.17 -15.62
CA CYS A 206 -22.20 -6.03 -14.66
C CYS A 206 -21.50 -6.23 -13.31
N CYS A 207 -20.31 -5.67 -13.09
CA CYS A 207 -19.57 -5.83 -11.85
C CYS A 207 -20.15 -4.95 -10.74
N ASN A 208 -19.98 -5.36 -9.48
CA ASN A 208 -20.53 -4.62 -8.36
C ASN A 208 -19.61 -3.44 -7.98
N ARG A 209 -20.19 -2.24 -7.93
CA ARG A 209 -19.52 -0.99 -7.54
C ARG A 209 -18.86 -1.07 -6.16
N THR A 210 -19.43 -1.81 -5.21
CA THR A 210 -18.95 -1.82 -3.81
C THR A 210 -17.91 -2.89 -3.51
N SER A 211 -17.57 -3.76 -4.48
CA SER A 211 -16.60 -4.83 -4.28
C SER A 211 -15.16 -4.34 -4.05
N SER A 212 -14.90 -3.04 -4.24
CA SER A 212 -13.58 -2.41 -4.01
C SER A 212 -12.44 -3.04 -4.81
N TYR A 213 -12.75 -3.60 -6.00
CA TYR A 213 -11.72 -3.94 -6.98
C TYR A 213 -11.00 -2.67 -7.46
N VAL A 214 -9.89 -2.83 -8.19
CA VAL A 214 -9.04 -1.72 -8.65
C VAL A 214 -9.85 -0.60 -9.31
N MET A 215 -10.82 -0.93 -10.17
CA MET A 215 -11.65 0.05 -10.90
C MET A 215 -12.94 0.45 -10.17
N SER A 216 -13.08 0.15 -8.87
CA SER A 216 -14.23 0.64 -8.10
C SER A 216 -14.15 2.16 -7.92
N SER A 217 -15.28 2.85 -8.14
CA SER A 217 -15.40 4.30 -7.92
C SER A 217 -15.41 4.70 -6.43
N VAL A 218 -15.56 3.73 -5.52
CA VAL A 218 -15.50 3.94 -4.07
C VAL A 218 -14.62 2.85 -3.46
N ARG A 219 -13.39 3.23 -3.09
CA ARG A 219 -12.44 2.29 -2.50
C ARG A 219 -12.68 2.19 -0.99
N SER A 220 -13.08 1.01 -0.50
CA SER A 220 -12.98 0.72 0.94
C SER A 220 -11.51 0.74 1.36
N GLY A 221 -11.16 1.31 2.52
CA GLY A 221 -9.78 1.33 3.04
C GLY A 221 -9.23 -0.04 3.47
N THR A 222 -10.11 -1.02 3.70
CA THR A 222 -9.74 -2.33 4.28
C THR A 222 -10.04 -3.56 3.41
N SER A 223 -10.90 -3.47 2.39
CA SER A 223 -11.14 -4.58 1.43
C SER A 223 -9.87 -5.17 0.78
N PRO A 224 -9.67 -6.51 0.78
CA PRO A 224 -8.55 -7.15 0.10
C PRO A 224 -8.66 -7.11 -1.44
N SER A 225 -9.85 -6.86 -1.98
CA SER A 225 -10.08 -6.81 -3.43
C SER A 225 -9.34 -5.66 -4.13
N ARG A 226 -8.82 -4.67 -3.39
CA ARG A 226 -8.16 -3.47 -3.95
C ARG A 226 -6.95 -3.80 -4.84
N TRP A 227 -6.29 -4.95 -4.63
CA TRP A 227 -5.14 -5.39 -5.42
C TRP A 227 -5.53 -6.18 -6.68
N VAL A 228 -6.82 -6.34 -6.95
CA VAL A 228 -7.33 -7.24 -7.98
C VAL A 228 -8.26 -6.50 -8.95
N PHE A 229 -8.08 -6.74 -10.24
CA PHE A 229 -9.05 -6.31 -11.25
C PHE A 229 -10.29 -7.23 -11.26
N SER A 230 -11.46 -6.61 -11.41
CA SER A 230 -12.71 -7.32 -11.67
C SER A 230 -12.65 -7.99 -13.05
N ILE A 231 -13.55 -8.95 -13.30
CA ILE A 231 -13.68 -9.56 -14.64
C ILE A 231 -14.10 -8.52 -15.68
N CYS A 232 -14.91 -7.53 -15.31
CA CYS A 232 -15.39 -6.49 -16.23
C CYS A 232 -14.23 -5.62 -16.71
N SER A 233 -13.40 -5.13 -15.78
CA SER A 233 -12.23 -4.33 -16.12
C SER A 233 -11.25 -5.14 -16.97
N ALA A 234 -10.99 -6.40 -16.60
CA ALA A 234 -10.09 -7.27 -17.36
C ALA A 234 -10.57 -7.53 -18.80
N CYS A 235 -11.88 -7.74 -19.00
CA CYS A 235 -12.47 -7.89 -20.33
C CYS A 235 -12.31 -6.62 -21.18
N SER A 236 -12.57 -5.44 -20.60
CA SER A 236 -12.38 -4.16 -21.30
C SER A 236 -10.92 -3.92 -21.68
N ILE A 237 -9.99 -4.14 -20.73
CA ILE A 237 -8.54 -4.02 -20.96
C ILE A 237 -8.10 -4.97 -22.08
N LYS A 238 -8.50 -6.24 -22.02
CA LYS A 238 -8.14 -7.23 -23.06
C LYS A 238 -8.63 -6.82 -24.44
N ARG A 239 -9.85 -6.28 -24.52
CA ARG A 239 -10.44 -5.80 -25.77
C ARG A 239 -9.66 -4.60 -26.31
N GLN A 240 -9.35 -3.63 -25.46
CA GLN A 240 -8.58 -2.45 -25.84
C GLN A 240 -7.18 -2.83 -26.32
N MET A 241 -6.46 -3.67 -25.57
CA MET A 241 -5.15 -4.18 -25.99
C MET A 241 -5.24 -4.89 -27.34
N GLY A 242 -6.27 -5.73 -27.54
CA GLY A 242 -6.48 -6.40 -28.82
C GLY A 242 -6.71 -5.44 -29.99
N ALA A 243 -7.37 -4.29 -29.76
CA ALA A 243 -7.53 -3.23 -30.77
C ALA A 243 -6.19 -2.54 -31.05
N LEU A 244 -5.48 -2.12 -30.00
CA LEU A 244 -4.16 -1.46 -30.12
C LEU A 244 -3.16 -2.32 -30.89
N ILE A 245 -3.05 -3.62 -30.57
CA ILE A 245 -2.11 -4.53 -31.25
C ILE A 245 -2.42 -4.66 -32.75
N ARG A 246 -3.69 -4.50 -33.16
CA ARG A 246 -4.07 -4.57 -34.59
C ARG A 246 -3.85 -3.25 -35.33
N GLU A 247 -4.09 -2.13 -34.66
CA GLU A 247 -4.18 -0.82 -35.31
C GLU A 247 -2.88 -0.02 -35.20
N ASN A 248 -2.27 0.02 -34.02
CA ASN A 248 -1.07 0.79 -33.73
C ASN A 248 -0.36 0.18 -32.52
N ASP A 249 0.34 -0.93 -32.75
CA ASP A 249 0.97 -1.72 -31.69
C ASP A 249 2.12 -0.96 -31.04
N CYS A 250 1.93 -0.64 -29.76
CA CYS A 250 2.87 0.04 -28.87
C CYS A 250 3.23 -0.81 -27.64
N LEU A 251 2.44 -1.85 -27.32
CA LEU A 251 2.55 -2.59 -26.06
C LEU A 251 3.33 -3.89 -26.19
N SER A 252 3.49 -4.39 -27.41
CA SER A 252 4.16 -5.68 -27.65
C SER A 252 5.64 -5.65 -27.24
N PRO A 253 6.22 -6.82 -26.91
CA PRO A 253 7.62 -6.91 -26.50
C PRO A 253 8.62 -6.25 -27.47
N ASN A 254 8.32 -6.24 -28.76
CA ASN A 254 9.19 -5.66 -29.79
C ASN A 254 9.20 -4.12 -29.79
N GLN A 255 8.19 -3.49 -29.17
CA GLN A 255 8.08 -2.04 -29.04
C GLN A 255 8.71 -1.55 -27.74
N THR A 256 8.89 -2.44 -26.76
CA THR A 256 9.42 -2.08 -25.45
C THR A 256 10.94 -2.03 -25.44
N SER A 257 11.49 -0.88 -25.06
CA SER A 257 12.94 -0.61 -25.04
C SER A 257 13.54 -0.57 -23.63
N THR A 258 12.70 -0.33 -22.62
CA THR A 258 13.06 -0.10 -21.22
C THR A 258 13.13 -1.41 -20.44
N ARG A 259 13.74 -1.36 -19.24
CA ARG A 259 13.90 -2.53 -18.37
C ARG A 259 12.65 -2.75 -17.53
N ALA A 260 12.34 -4.02 -17.25
CA ALA A 260 11.28 -4.38 -16.31
C ALA A 260 11.61 -3.85 -14.90
N VAL A 261 10.62 -3.22 -14.27
CA VAL A 261 10.76 -2.70 -12.90
C VAL A 261 10.36 -3.80 -11.90
N ARG A 262 11.20 -4.00 -10.88
CA ARG A 262 11.02 -4.95 -9.79
C ARG A 262 11.25 -4.26 -8.44
N SER A 263 11.41 -5.04 -7.37
CA SER A 263 11.81 -4.53 -6.05
C SER A 263 13.03 -3.60 -6.14
N PRO A 264 13.17 -2.62 -5.21
CA PRO A 264 12.48 -2.53 -3.92
C PRO A 264 11.01 -2.08 -4.03
N TYR A 265 10.15 -2.65 -3.18
CA TYR A 265 8.80 -2.14 -2.95
C TYR A 265 8.80 -1.00 -1.93
N LEU A 266 7.68 -0.28 -1.81
CA LEU A 266 7.60 0.91 -0.93
C LEU A 266 7.92 0.59 0.53
N GLY A 267 7.45 -0.56 1.06
CA GLY A 267 7.73 -1.02 2.41
C GLY A 267 9.17 -1.52 2.63
N GLN A 268 9.98 -1.63 1.58
CA GLN A 268 11.44 -1.82 1.71
C GLN A 268 12.19 -0.49 1.79
N LEU A 269 11.59 0.60 1.30
CA LEU A 269 12.17 1.94 1.38
C LEU A 269 11.78 2.65 2.67
N TYR A 270 10.55 2.43 3.15
CA TYR A 270 9.99 3.11 4.30
C TYR A 270 9.43 2.11 5.30
N SER A 271 9.79 2.28 6.58
CA SER A 271 9.18 1.53 7.66
C SER A 271 7.68 1.88 7.79
N PRO A 272 6.88 0.99 8.40
CA PRO A 272 5.48 1.30 8.71
C PRO A 272 5.28 2.60 9.49
N ASP A 273 6.18 2.94 10.43
CA ASP A 273 6.13 4.23 11.14
C ASP A 273 6.40 5.41 10.19
N GLN A 274 7.37 5.29 9.27
CA GLN A 274 7.63 6.33 8.26
C GLN A 274 6.42 6.51 7.32
N ILE A 275 5.72 5.43 6.97
CA ILE A 275 4.48 5.52 6.17
C ILE A 275 3.39 6.29 6.93
N CYS A 276 3.25 6.04 8.24
CA CYS A 276 2.35 6.84 9.09
C CYS A 276 2.78 8.31 9.15
N GLN A 277 4.07 8.59 9.31
CA GLN A 277 4.62 9.95 9.33
C GLN A 277 4.38 10.71 8.02
N MET A 278 4.54 10.02 6.89
CA MET A 278 4.27 10.57 5.57
C MET A 278 2.78 10.82 5.33
N SER A 279 1.91 10.04 5.97
CA SER A 279 0.45 10.14 5.79
C SER A 279 -0.20 11.17 6.72
N PHE A 280 0.28 11.30 7.97
CA PHE A 280 -0.35 12.11 9.02
C PHE A 280 0.59 13.11 9.71
N GLY A 281 1.83 13.22 9.26
CA GLY A 281 2.84 14.14 9.78
C GLY A 281 3.85 13.48 10.74
N HIS A 282 4.97 14.15 10.99
CA HIS A 282 6.15 13.60 11.67
C HIS A 282 5.89 13.05 13.09
N GLY A 283 4.82 13.49 13.77
CA GLY A 283 4.44 12.95 15.09
C GLY A 283 3.67 11.62 15.04
N SER A 284 3.31 11.14 13.84
CA SER A 284 2.57 9.89 13.65
C SER A 284 3.47 8.66 13.78
N TYR A 285 2.89 7.54 14.18
CA TYR A 285 3.55 6.24 14.35
C TYR A 285 2.50 5.13 14.24
N VAL A 286 2.95 3.88 14.11
CA VAL A 286 2.06 2.72 14.04
C VAL A 286 1.46 2.42 15.40
N CYS A 287 0.13 2.26 15.42
CA CYS A 287 -0.62 1.77 16.56
C CYS A 287 -0.40 0.25 16.74
N ARG A 288 0.76 -0.13 17.28
CA ARG A 288 1.19 -1.54 17.46
C ARG A 288 0.16 -2.40 18.21
N SER A 289 -0.59 -1.81 19.15
CA SER A 289 -1.66 -2.49 19.89
C SER A 289 -2.77 -3.05 19.00
N MET A 290 -2.97 -2.53 17.79
CA MET A 290 -4.02 -2.98 16.87
C MET A 290 -3.73 -4.35 16.20
N TYR A 291 -2.52 -4.88 16.37
CA TYR A 291 -2.09 -6.14 15.74
C TYR A 291 -1.92 -7.30 16.72
N ARG A 292 -2.15 -7.04 18.02
CA ARG A 292 -1.84 -7.99 19.09
C ARG A 292 -2.82 -9.14 19.21
N ASP A 293 -4.12 -8.87 19.09
CA ASP A 293 -5.18 -9.83 19.49
C ASP A 293 -5.25 -11.11 18.65
N ALA A 294 -4.40 -11.25 17.63
CA ALA A 294 -4.35 -12.43 16.78
C ALA A 294 -2.94 -13.04 16.66
N GLU A 295 -1.89 -12.43 17.22
CA GLU A 295 -0.47 -12.73 16.86
C GLU A 295 -0.25 -12.76 15.33
N ASP A 296 -1.17 -12.11 14.60
CA ASP A 296 -1.32 -12.22 13.17
C ASP A 296 -1.06 -10.85 12.56
N TYR A 297 0.23 -10.56 12.40
CA TYR A 297 0.70 -9.40 11.67
C TYR A 297 0.40 -9.48 10.16
N SER A 298 -0.29 -10.51 9.65
CA SER A 298 -0.76 -10.53 8.26
C SER A 298 -1.70 -9.37 7.95
N LYS A 299 -2.46 -8.89 8.94
CA LYS A 299 -3.35 -7.72 8.79
C LYS A 299 -2.57 -6.43 8.48
N LEU A 300 -1.30 -6.34 8.87
CA LEU A 300 -0.41 -5.23 8.50
C LEU A 300 -0.31 -5.06 6.98
N CYS A 301 -0.34 -6.18 6.26
CA CYS A 301 -0.26 -6.18 4.80
C CYS A 301 -1.51 -5.64 4.14
N GLN A 302 -2.66 -5.72 4.81
CA GLN A 302 -3.90 -5.12 4.31
C GLN A 302 -4.03 -3.67 4.73
N THR A 303 -3.70 -3.36 5.99
CA THR A 303 -3.96 -2.06 6.60
C THR A 303 -2.93 -1.73 7.68
N ILE A 304 -2.35 -0.54 7.60
CA ILE A 304 -1.49 0.04 8.63
C ILE A 304 -2.32 1.00 9.50
N TRP A 305 -2.38 0.75 10.81
CA TRP A 305 -3.04 1.61 11.78
C TRP A 305 -2.05 2.66 12.30
N CYS A 306 -2.35 3.94 12.11
CA CYS A 306 -1.48 5.05 12.44
C CYS A 306 -2.13 5.99 13.45
N SER A 307 -1.36 6.50 14.41
CA SER A 307 -1.79 7.59 15.28
C SER A 307 -1.86 8.90 14.49
N ALA A 308 -3.00 9.61 14.52
CA ALA A 308 -3.17 10.90 13.84
C ALA A 308 -3.20 12.07 14.85
N GLY A 309 -2.13 12.24 15.64
CA GLY A 309 -1.99 13.37 16.56
C GLY A 309 -2.69 13.21 17.91
N GLY A 310 -2.86 11.96 18.38
CA GLY A 310 -3.48 11.62 19.66
C GLY A 310 -3.55 10.11 19.89
N THR A 311 -4.46 9.66 20.76
CA THR A 311 -4.70 8.23 21.03
C THR A 311 -5.56 7.54 19.97
N ASN A 312 -6.21 8.30 19.08
CA ASN A 312 -7.05 7.75 18.02
C ASN A 312 -6.19 7.26 16.85
N CYS A 313 -6.45 6.01 16.45
CA CYS A 313 -5.81 5.39 15.31
C CYS A 313 -6.70 5.48 14.06
N THR A 314 -6.10 5.85 12.95
CA THR A 314 -6.71 5.83 11.61
C THR A 314 -5.94 4.85 10.72
N THR A 315 -6.40 4.61 9.50
CA THR A 315 -5.87 3.56 8.62
C THR A 315 -5.24 4.13 7.36
N VAL A 316 -4.17 3.49 6.92
CA VAL A 316 -3.62 3.62 5.56
C VAL A 316 -3.46 2.24 4.94
N VAL A 317 -3.38 2.19 3.62
CA VAL A 317 -3.24 0.93 2.88
C VAL A 317 -1.89 0.27 3.23
N GLY A 318 -1.93 -1.03 3.51
CA GLY A 318 -0.70 -1.81 3.71
C GLY A 318 0.20 -1.77 2.47
N THR A 319 1.50 -1.65 2.70
CA THR A 319 2.50 -1.44 1.64
C THR A 319 3.23 -2.72 1.31
N ASP A 320 3.40 -3.00 0.01
CA ASP A 320 4.20 -4.13 -0.44
C ASP A 320 5.65 -3.97 0.04
N GLY A 321 6.30 -5.07 0.41
CA GLY A 321 7.66 -5.11 0.95
C GLY A 321 7.80 -4.90 2.46
N THR A 322 6.73 -4.43 3.13
CA THR A 322 6.70 -4.27 4.59
C THR A 322 6.98 -5.58 5.29
N VAL A 323 7.85 -5.58 6.28
CA VAL A 323 8.16 -6.77 7.08
C VAL A 323 6.95 -7.12 7.95
N CYS A 324 6.49 -8.36 7.83
CA CYS A 324 5.32 -8.85 8.56
C CYS A 324 5.63 -10.10 9.40
N GLY A 325 6.88 -10.55 9.42
CA GLY A 325 7.34 -11.68 10.21
C GLY A 325 8.73 -12.17 9.78
N HIS A 326 9.18 -13.24 10.41
CA HIS A 326 10.48 -13.88 10.15
C HIS A 326 10.54 -14.39 8.70
N GLY A 327 11.45 -13.83 7.90
CA GLY A 327 11.61 -14.17 6.48
C GLY A 327 10.44 -13.73 5.59
N LYS A 328 9.50 -12.92 6.10
CA LYS A 328 8.24 -12.59 5.44
C LYS A 328 8.11 -11.09 5.17
N ARG A 329 7.50 -10.77 4.03
CA ARG A 329 7.10 -9.41 3.66
C ARG A 329 5.68 -9.40 3.09
N CYS A 330 5.06 -8.23 3.11
CA CYS A 330 3.77 -8.01 2.50
C CYS A 330 3.86 -8.00 0.97
N LEU A 331 2.94 -8.68 0.31
CA LEU A 331 2.78 -8.67 -1.14
C LEU A 331 1.30 -8.82 -1.48
N ALA A 332 0.72 -7.85 -2.21
CA ALA A 332 -0.67 -7.82 -2.62
C ALA A 332 -1.66 -8.04 -1.44
N GLY A 333 -1.41 -7.38 -0.31
CA GLY A 333 -2.26 -7.51 0.88
C GLY A 333 -2.01 -8.74 1.74
N THR A 334 -1.05 -9.60 1.39
CA THR A 334 -0.79 -10.87 2.08
C THR A 334 0.64 -10.93 2.64
N CYS A 335 0.83 -11.53 3.81
CA CYS A 335 2.16 -11.78 4.37
C CYS A 335 2.73 -13.08 3.78
N VAL A 336 3.81 -12.98 3.01
CA VAL A 336 4.40 -14.11 2.27
C VAL A 336 5.91 -14.21 2.50
N TYR A 337 6.46 -15.40 2.35
CA TYR A 337 7.91 -15.62 2.43
C TYR A 337 8.64 -15.04 1.22
N PHE A 338 9.80 -14.44 1.48
CA PHE A 338 10.75 -13.96 0.49
C PHE A 338 12.09 -14.64 0.69
N THR A 339 12.78 -14.98 -0.39
CA THR A 339 14.12 -15.60 -0.33
C THR A 339 15.17 -14.68 0.32
N ASP A 340 14.97 -13.37 0.21
CA ASP A 340 15.75 -12.30 0.83
C ASP A 340 14.99 -11.59 1.97
N GLY A 341 14.04 -12.29 2.59
CA GLY A 341 13.30 -11.80 3.75
C GLY A 341 14.21 -11.61 4.98
N PRO A 342 13.90 -10.65 5.87
CA PRO A 342 14.71 -10.41 7.07
C PRO A 342 14.54 -11.55 8.08
N THR A 343 15.65 -12.11 8.57
CA THR A 343 15.65 -13.25 9.51
C THR A 343 15.93 -12.83 10.96
N ASP A 344 16.39 -11.60 11.18
CA ASP A 344 16.62 -10.98 12.49
C ASP A 344 15.34 -10.41 13.12
N VAL A 345 14.18 -10.81 12.59
CA VAL A 345 12.85 -10.33 12.97
C VAL A 345 12.01 -11.51 13.46
N SER A 346 11.31 -11.31 14.59
CA SER A 346 10.38 -12.27 15.17
C SER A 346 8.99 -12.19 14.50
N ASP A 347 8.28 -13.33 14.42
CA ASP A 347 6.87 -13.36 14.00
C ASP A 347 5.96 -12.65 15.02
N SER A 348 6.33 -12.59 16.30
CA SER A 348 5.56 -11.92 17.36
C SER A 348 5.87 -10.42 17.53
N CYS A 349 6.93 -9.90 16.90
CA CYS A 349 7.30 -8.49 16.99
C CYS A 349 7.93 -7.95 15.67
N PRO A 350 7.26 -8.08 14.51
CA PRO A 350 7.84 -7.65 13.23
C PRO A 350 7.98 -6.13 13.08
N LEU A 351 7.26 -5.35 13.89
CA LEU A 351 7.34 -3.89 13.90
C LEU A 351 8.42 -3.34 14.85
N GLY A 352 9.02 -4.20 15.67
CA GLY A 352 9.94 -3.79 16.73
C GLY A 352 9.32 -2.86 17.78
N ASP A 353 10.20 -2.31 18.61
CA ASP A 353 9.85 -1.31 19.61
C ASP A 353 9.31 -0.02 18.97
N SER A 354 8.52 0.70 19.76
CA SER A 354 8.02 2.03 19.40
C SER A 354 9.20 2.99 19.27
N PRO A 355 9.29 3.76 18.18
CA PRO A 355 10.46 4.61 17.92
C PRO A 355 10.51 5.86 18.82
N GLY A 356 9.43 6.20 19.52
CA GLY A 356 9.32 7.38 20.37
C GLY A 356 9.21 7.07 21.87
N PRO A 357 9.11 8.11 22.72
CA PRO A 357 8.90 7.93 24.14
C PRO A 357 7.59 7.18 24.44
N VAL A 358 7.69 6.18 25.33
CA VAL A 358 6.54 5.37 25.76
C VAL A 358 6.03 5.76 27.14
N SER A 359 6.85 6.39 27.99
CA SER A 359 6.39 6.86 29.30
C SER A 359 7.22 8.01 29.84
N ARG A 360 6.60 9.16 30.12
CA ARG A 360 7.25 10.33 30.74
C ARG A 360 8.57 10.74 30.05
N GLY A 361 8.63 10.66 28.73
CA GLY A 361 9.83 11.00 27.95
C GLY A 361 10.84 9.85 27.80
N ASN A 362 10.65 8.72 28.47
CA ASN A 362 11.53 7.56 28.41
C ASN A 362 11.22 6.65 27.21
N THR A 363 12.27 6.11 26.59
CA THR A 363 12.20 5.12 25.51
C THR A 363 11.92 3.71 26.05
N CYS A 364 11.70 2.75 25.16
CA CYS A 364 11.58 1.34 25.54
C CYS A 364 12.81 0.84 26.31
N SER A 365 14.02 1.19 25.86
CA SER A 365 15.26 0.82 26.56
C SER A 365 15.29 1.35 27.99
N ASP A 366 14.88 2.61 28.20
CA ASP A 366 14.89 3.24 29.52
C ASP A 366 13.85 2.60 30.46
N VAL A 367 12.63 2.37 29.97
CA VAL A 367 11.54 1.81 30.78
C VAL A 367 11.80 0.34 31.13
N ILE A 368 12.26 -0.45 30.18
CA ILE A 368 12.47 -1.88 30.39
C ILE A 368 13.72 -2.13 31.24
N SER A 369 14.80 -1.35 31.07
CA SER A 369 15.98 -1.44 31.95
C SER A 369 15.71 -1.01 33.39
N ALA A 370 14.79 -0.06 33.61
CA ALA A 370 14.38 0.34 34.96
C ALA A 370 13.61 -0.77 35.70
N SER A 371 12.84 -1.60 35.00
CA SER A 371 12.16 -2.76 35.58
C SER A 371 11.67 -3.72 34.48
N THR A 372 12.23 -4.92 34.43
CA THR A 372 11.85 -5.98 33.48
C THR A 372 10.37 -6.35 33.57
N ARG A 373 9.78 -6.22 34.77
CA ARG A 373 8.34 -6.40 35.06
C ARG A 373 7.42 -5.52 34.22
N ASN A 374 7.93 -4.42 33.65
CA ASN A 374 7.14 -3.59 32.75
C ASN A 374 6.64 -4.40 31.55
N CYS A 375 7.39 -5.43 31.11
CA CYS A 375 6.95 -6.37 30.08
C CYS A 375 5.75 -7.23 30.47
N LEU A 376 5.37 -7.31 31.76
CA LEU A 376 4.13 -7.96 32.19
C LEU A 376 2.89 -7.07 31.94
N THR A 377 3.08 -5.77 31.76
CA THR A 377 1.98 -4.86 31.41
C THR A 377 1.73 -4.89 29.91
N SER A 378 0.47 -4.99 29.49
CA SER A 378 0.10 -5.04 28.07
C SER A 378 0.60 -3.80 27.31
N TYR A 379 0.57 -2.63 27.94
CA TYR A 379 1.03 -1.39 27.32
C TYR A 379 2.51 -1.45 26.92
N PHE A 380 3.41 -1.73 27.86
CA PHE A 380 4.84 -1.77 27.56
C PHE A 380 5.22 -3.01 26.77
N HIS A 381 4.58 -4.16 26.99
CA HIS A 381 4.79 -5.34 26.17
C HIS A 381 4.54 -5.06 24.68
N ASN A 382 3.46 -4.34 24.34
CA ASN A 382 3.12 -4.04 22.96
C ASN A 382 3.98 -2.91 22.37
N ALA A 383 4.28 -1.89 23.18
CA ALA A 383 5.08 -0.77 22.73
C ALA A 383 6.56 -1.15 22.60
N CYS A 384 7.04 -2.12 23.39
CA CYS A 384 8.45 -2.49 23.55
C CYS A 384 8.67 -4.00 23.36
N CYS A 385 7.96 -4.60 22.39
CA CYS A 385 7.96 -6.05 22.22
C CYS A 385 9.35 -6.63 21.95
N ARG A 386 10.24 -5.91 21.26
CA ARG A 386 11.60 -6.38 20.97
C ARG A 386 12.46 -6.34 22.22
N SER A 387 12.36 -5.25 22.99
CA SER A 387 13.02 -5.14 24.30
C SER A 387 12.54 -6.24 25.26
N CYS A 388 11.26 -6.58 25.25
CA CYS A 388 10.71 -7.65 26.07
C CYS A 388 11.14 -9.04 25.60
N GLU A 389 11.05 -9.34 24.30
CA GLU A 389 11.53 -10.62 23.72
C GLU A 389 12.99 -10.90 24.10
N ALA A 390 13.86 -9.87 24.09
CA ALA A 390 15.26 -10.01 24.47
C ALA A 390 15.48 -10.41 25.94
N LEU A 391 14.49 -10.18 26.81
CA LEU A 391 14.52 -10.52 28.23
C LEU A 391 13.69 -11.76 28.58
N TYR A 392 13.02 -12.36 27.60
CA TYR A 392 12.18 -13.51 27.83
C TYR A 392 13.01 -14.69 28.35
N THR A 393 12.62 -15.23 29.50
CA THR A 393 13.39 -16.27 30.21
C THR A 393 13.24 -17.67 29.58
N GLY A 394 12.29 -17.85 28.65
CA GLY A 394 11.90 -19.17 28.14
C GLY A 394 10.86 -19.88 29.01
N ASN A 395 10.48 -19.33 30.18
CA ASN A 395 9.50 -19.92 31.08
C ASN A 395 8.14 -19.17 30.99
N PRO A 396 7.07 -19.78 30.45
CA PRO A 396 5.75 -19.15 30.38
C PRO A 396 5.16 -18.78 31.74
N ALA A 397 5.49 -19.52 32.81
CA ALA A 397 5.07 -19.20 34.18
C ALA A 397 5.87 -18.04 34.79
N CYS A 398 7.01 -17.68 34.19
CA CYS A 398 7.90 -16.64 34.70
C CYS A 398 8.60 -15.86 33.58
N PRO A 399 7.84 -15.24 32.67
CA PRO A 399 8.35 -14.79 31.38
C PRO A 399 9.45 -13.72 31.49
N TYR A 400 9.42 -12.91 32.55
CA TYR A 400 10.34 -11.79 32.76
C TYR A 400 10.90 -11.73 34.19
N GLY A 401 10.90 -12.88 34.89
CA GLY A 401 11.21 -12.99 36.32
C GLY A 401 10.03 -12.70 37.24
N ASP A 402 10.31 -12.43 38.52
CA ASP A 402 9.28 -12.15 39.53
C ASP A 402 8.44 -10.91 39.16
N ALA A 403 7.12 -11.05 39.22
CA ALA A 403 6.17 -9.97 38.98
C ALA A 403 6.15 -8.93 40.12
N ALA A 404 6.59 -9.27 41.32
CA ALA A 404 6.71 -8.36 42.45
C ALA A 404 8.17 -8.19 42.92
N SER A 405 8.56 -6.95 43.24
CA SER A 405 9.91 -6.66 43.74
C SER A 405 10.12 -7.06 45.19
N THR A 406 9.04 -7.40 45.89
CA THR A 406 9.04 -7.84 47.29
C THR A 406 9.10 -9.36 47.43
N CYS A 407 9.28 -10.09 46.33
CA CYS A 407 9.33 -11.53 46.34
C CYS A 407 10.45 -12.07 47.24
N SER A 408 10.10 -13.10 48.00
CA SER A 408 10.98 -13.81 48.93
C SER A 408 10.44 -15.23 49.12
N LEU A 409 11.25 -16.13 49.68
CA LEU A 409 10.84 -17.54 49.89
C LEU A 409 9.56 -17.68 50.71
N TYR A 410 9.25 -16.71 51.57
CA TYR A 410 7.99 -16.67 52.31
C TYR A 410 6.78 -16.69 51.36
N HIS A 411 6.83 -15.97 50.24
CA HIS A 411 5.73 -15.84 49.30
C HIS A 411 5.39 -17.15 48.57
N CYS A 412 6.32 -18.10 48.52
CA CYS A 412 6.12 -19.41 47.88
C CYS A 412 5.11 -20.29 48.65
N LEU A 413 5.00 -20.10 49.96
CA LEU A 413 4.16 -20.90 50.85
C LEU A 413 2.76 -20.28 51.07
N TRP A 414 2.49 -19.10 50.52
CA TRP A 414 1.28 -18.32 50.80
C TRP A 414 0.49 -17.95 49.54
N GLY A 415 0.57 -18.78 48.49
CA GLY A 415 -0.22 -18.60 47.26
C GLY A 415 0.26 -17.47 46.32
N TYR A 416 1.46 -16.92 46.54
CA TYR A 416 2.08 -15.91 45.67
C TYR A 416 3.16 -16.50 44.74
N ALA A 417 3.24 -17.84 44.64
CA ALA A 417 4.23 -18.53 43.81
C ALA A 417 4.18 -18.08 42.34
N ASP A 418 3.00 -17.76 41.80
CA ASP A 418 2.84 -17.26 40.43
C ASP A 418 3.44 -15.85 40.24
N GLN A 419 3.34 -14.98 41.24
CA GLN A 419 3.92 -13.64 41.20
C GLN A 419 5.42 -13.64 41.54
N CYS A 420 5.88 -14.65 42.26
CA CYS A 420 7.26 -14.82 42.70
C CYS A 420 7.92 -16.05 42.07
N CYS A 421 7.57 -16.33 40.82
CA CYS A 421 7.91 -17.54 40.09
C CYS A 421 9.42 -17.80 39.95
N ALA A 422 10.26 -16.75 39.90
CA ALA A 422 11.71 -16.90 39.83
C ALA A 422 12.26 -17.19 41.22
N THR A 423 11.80 -16.46 42.24
CA THR A 423 12.16 -16.70 43.64
C THR A 423 11.72 -18.09 44.13
N CYS A 424 10.56 -18.57 43.68
CA CYS A 424 9.98 -19.85 44.09
C CYS A 424 10.42 -21.03 43.20
N SER A 425 11.29 -20.80 42.22
CA SER A 425 11.79 -21.85 41.34
C SER A 425 12.50 -22.96 42.14
N GLY A 426 11.98 -24.18 42.06
CA GLY A 426 12.53 -25.34 42.79
C GLY A 426 12.19 -25.40 44.28
N GLN A 427 11.24 -24.59 44.76
CA GLN A 427 10.79 -24.60 46.16
C GLN A 427 9.44 -25.33 46.32
N PRO A 428 9.13 -25.90 47.50
CA PRO A 428 7.80 -26.40 47.80
C PRO A 428 6.80 -25.26 47.73
N THR A 429 5.83 -25.35 46.81
CA THR A 429 4.70 -24.42 46.74
C THR A 429 3.54 -24.96 47.58
N ALA A 430 2.78 -24.09 48.23
CA ALA A 430 1.53 -24.52 48.86
C ALA A 430 0.59 -25.11 47.79
N GLU A 431 0.09 -26.32 47.99
CA GLU A 431 -0.98 -26.86 47.15
C GLU A 431 -2.20 -25.91 47.25
N PRO A 432 -2.91 -25.64 46.15
CA PRO A 432 -4.14 -24.86 46.22
C PRO A 432 -5.10 -25.62 47.13
N THR A 433 -5.35 -25.08 48.32
CA THR A 433 -6.38 -25.59 49.23
C THR A 433 -7.72 -25.39 48.54
N THR A 434 -8.20 -26.43 47.86
CA THR A 434 -9.61 -26.57 47.50
C THR A 434 -10.38 -26.89 48.77
N ASP A 435 -10.57 -25.89 49.64
CA ASP A 435 -11.51 -26.01 50.75
C ASP A 435 -12.77 -25.21 50.41
N PRO A 436 -13.92 -25.88 50.19
CA PRO A 436 -15.18 -25.24 49.94
C PRO A 436 -15.80 -24.83 51.28
N TYR A 437 -15.78 -23.54 51.57
CA TYR A 437 -16.68 -22.96 52.58
C TYR A 437 -17.45 -21.78 52.00
#